data_AF-A0A3B9I7W5-F1
#
_entry.id   AF-A0A3B9I7W5-F1
#
_cell.length_a   1.000
_cell.length_b   1.000
_cell.length_c   1.000
_cell.angle_alpha   90.00
_cell.angle_beta   90.00
_cell.angle_gamma   90.00
#
_symmetry.space_group_name_H-M   'P 1'
#
loop_
_entity.id
_entity.type
_entity.pdbx_description
1 polymer ?
#
loop_
_entity_poly.entity_id
_entity_poly.type
_entity_poly.pdbx_seq_one_letter_code
_entity_poly.pdbx_strand_id
1 'polypeptide(L)'
;MLEDCFDAEVLTIRKIAQKANVSVGLINYHFESKGKLLLLATSQVIDRVAAKENLLLMDMSLPPKVRLRKFLLDMADIVVRHETFSKIILKQEILGDSILTPNHILGILKEIRPMDSDEALKWLSIVVVAPLQFIFLKEVGFKAYLDTDFVDVPNIIDKHLSLLDL
;
A
#
# COMPACT_ATOMS: atom_id res chain seq x y z
N MET A 1 9.81 -16.63 -6.61
CA MET A 1 10.94 -15.67 -6.79
C MET A 1 10.76 -14.35 -6.03
N LEU A 2 9.51 -13.93 -5.78
CA LEU A 2 9.16 -12.75 -4.98
C LEU A 2 8.67 -13.15 -3.57
N GLU A 3 8.86 -14.42 -3.18
CA GLU A 3 8.37 -14.99 -1.91
C GLU A 3 9.46 -15.03 -0.82
N ASP A 4 10.73 -14.83 -1.18
CA ASP A 4 11.85 -14.74 -0.24
C ASP A 4 12.22 -13.28 -0.01
N CYS A 5 12.48 -12.92 1.24
CA CYS A 5 12.89 -11.59 1.71
C CYS A 5 13.91 -10.95 0.74
N PHE A 6 13.49 -9.92 0.02
CA PHE A 6 14.13 -9.50 -1.21
C PHE A 6 14.72 -8.11 -1.06
N ASP A 7 16.04 -7.99 -1.08
CA ASP A 7 16.70 -6.68 -1.02
C ASP A 7 16.71 -6.01 -2.42
N ALA A 8 15.81 -5.05 -2.61
CA ALA A 8 15.67 -4.32 -3.86
C ALA A 8 16.89 -3.46 -4.21
N GLU A 9 17.74 -3.09 -3.24
CA GLU A 9 18.98 -2.34 -3.50
C GLU A 9 20.04 -3.25 -4.15
N VAL A 10 20.08 -4.52 -3.75
CA VAL A 10 21.05 -5.53 -4.21
C VAL A 10 20.69 -6.14 -5.57
N LEU A 11 19.44 -6.00 -6.01
CA LEU A 11 18.95 -6.52 -7.28
C LEU A 11 19.40 -5.62 -8.45
N THR A 12 20.09 -6.18 -9.44
CA THR A 12 20.44 -5.44 -10.67
C THR A 12 19.72 -6.05 -11.86
N ILE A 13 19.51 -5.25 -12.93
CA ILE A 13 18.98 -5.76 -14.21
C ILE A 13 19.78 -6.97 -14.70
N ARG A 14 21.10 -7.00 -14.47
CA ARG A 14 21.98 -8.13 -14.80
C ARG A 14 21.60 -9.42 -14.06
N LYS A 15 21.34 -9.35 -12.74
CA LYS A 15 20.91 -10.51 -11.95
C LYS A 15 19.54 -11.02 -12.40
N ILE A 16 18.63 -10.12 -12.75
CA ILE A 16 17.30 -10.49 -13.27
C ILE A 16 17.45 -11.19 -14.62
N ALA A 17 18.22 -10.60 -15.54
CA ALA A 17 18.50 -11.16 -16.87
C ALA A 17 19.08 -12.57 -16.78
N GLN A 18 20.08 -12.76 -15.91
CA GLN A 18 20.69 -14.07 -15.66
C GLN A 18 19.66 -15.09 -15.15
N LYS A 19 18.82 -14.72 -14.19
CA LYS A 19 17.86 -15.66 -13.59
C LYS A 19 16.67 -15.97 -14.51
N ALA A 20 16.26 -15.01 -15.33
CA ALA A 20 15.23 -15.18 -16.35
C ALA A 20 15.76 -15.81 -17.65
N ASN A 21 17.08 -16.06 -17.75
CA ASN A 21 17.76 -16.57 -18.94
C ASN A 21 17.48 -15.72 -20.21
N VAL A 22 17.52 -14.39 -20.06
CA VAL A 22 17.34 -13.42 -21.14
C VAL A 22 18.49 -12.42 -21.17
N SER A 23 18.63 -11.65 -22.25
CA SER A 23 19.63 -10.58 -22.32
C SER A 23 19.16 -9.32 -21.57
N VAL A 24 20.11 -8.55 -21.05
CA VAL A 24 19.85 -7.23 -20.44
C VAL A 24 19.16 -6.29 -21.42
N GLY A 25 19.52 -6.35 -22.70
CA GLY A 25 18.92 -5.54 -23.76
C GLY A 25 17.42 -5.82 -23.93
N LEU A 26 17.01 -7.09 -23.82
CA LEU A 26 15.61 -7.49 -23.90
C LEU A 26 14.79 -6.90 -22.74
N ILE A 27 15.34 -6.95 -21.52
CA ILE A 27 14.68 -6.35 -20.34
C ILE A 27 14.55 -4.84 -20.51
N ASN A 28 15.62 -4.15 -20.90
CA ASN A 28 15.58 -2.69 -21.08
C ASN A 28 14.61 -2.28 -22.21
N TYR A 29 14.53 -3.08 -23.29
CA TYR A 29 13.59 -2.83 -24.38
C TYR A 29 12.12 -2.91 -23.91
N HIS A 30 11.77 -3.91 -23.10
CA HIS A 30 10.40 -4.10 -22.64
C HIS A 30 9.98 -3.23 -21.45
N PHE A 31 10.93 -2.90 -20.56
CA PHE A 31 10.61 -2.28 -19.28
C PHE A 31 11.23 -0.90 -19.07
N GLU A 32 12.11 -0.45 -19.96
CA GLU A 32 12.81 0.85 -19.96
C GLU A 32 13.77 1.09 -18.78
N SER A 33 13.38 0.73 -17.55
CA SER A 33 14.20 0.89 -16.35
C SER A 33 13.94 -0.21 -15.33
N LYS A 34 14.91 -0.39 -14.40
CA LYS A 34 14.74 -1.24 -13.20
C LYS A 34 13.51 -0.83 -12.39
N GLY A 35 13.24 0.48 -12.29
CA GLY A 35 12.08 1.02 -11.57
C GLY A 35 10.76 0.57 -12.19
N LYS A 36 10.60 0.67 -13.52
CA LYS A 36 9.38 0.23 -14.24
C LYS A 36 9.19 -1.29 -14.19
N LEU A 37 10.27 -2.06 -14.29
CA LEU A 37 10.22 -3.51 -14.14
C LEU A 37 9.75 -3.90 -12.73
N LEU A 38 10.37 -3.30 -11.70
CA LEU A 38 9.99 -3.57 -10.31
C LEU A 38 8.56 -3.13 -10.04
N LEU A 39 8.13 -1.98 -10.56
CA LEU A 39 6.74 -1.52 -10.51
C LEU A 39 5.79 -2.59 -11.05
N LEU A 40 5.97 -3.04 -12.29
CA LEU A 40 5.09 -4.03 -12.93
C LEU A 40 5.09 -5.38 -12.21
N ALA A 41 6.26 -5.85 -11.81
CA ALA A 41 6.38 -7.09 -11.04
C ALA A 41 5.67 -6.98 -9.68
N THR A 42 5.76 -5.82 -9.04
CA THR A 42 5.14 -5.57 -7.75
C THR A 42 3.63 -5.41 -7.88
N SER A 43 3.12 -4.69 -8.88
CA SER A 43 1.68 -4.63 -9.19
C SER A 43 1.08 -6.01 -9.39
N GLN A 44 1.77 -6.91 -10.11
CA GLN A 44 1.31 -8.30 -10.28
C GLN A 44 1.31 -9.10 -8.98
N VAL A 45 2.26 -8.86 -8.07
CA VAL A 45 2.24 -9.49 -6.73
C VAL A 45 1.07 -8.96 -5.93
N ILE A 46 0.81 -7.65 -5.96
CA ILE A 46 -0.32 -7.04 -5.26
C ILE A 46 -1.63 -7.58 -5.81
N ASP A 47 -1.84 -7.59 -7.14
CA ASP A 47 -3.07 -8.13 -7.72
C ASP A 47 -3.31 -9.58 -7.30
N ARG A 48 -2.22 -10.37 -7.21
CA ARG A 48 -2.29 -11.75 -6.71
C ARG A 48 -2.54 -11.84 -5.22
N VAL A 49 -1.89 -11.02 -4.39
CA VAL A 49 -2.07 -11.01 -2.93
C VAL A 49 -3.48 -10.50 -2.61
N ALA A 50 -3.90 -9.39 -3.21
CA ALA A 50 -5.22 -8.81 -3.10
C ALA A 50 -6.34 -9.75 -3.56
N ALA A 51 -6.14 -10.48 -4.66
CA ALA A 51 -7.08 -11.50 -5.11
C ALA A 51 -7.09 -12.75 -4.22
N LYS A 52 -5.93 -13.20 -3.73
CA LYS A 52 -5.80 -14.39 -2.88
C LYS A 52 -6.35 -14.17 -1.48
N GLU A 53 -6.13 -12.99 -0.93
CA GLU A 53 -6.56 -12.60 0.42
C GLU A 53 -7.94 -11.92 0.42
N ASN A 54 -8.62 -11.85 -0.74
CA ASN A 54 -9.92 -11.17 -0.90
C ASN A 54 -9.92 -9.71 -0.39
N LEU A 55 -8.76 -9.03 -0.43
CA LEU A 55 -8.57 -7.71 0.17
C LEU A 55 -9.41 -6.61 -0.48
N LEU A 56 -9.80 -6.83 -1.73
CA LEU A 56 -10.69 -5.93 -2.48
C LEU A 56 -12.17 -6.27 -2.28
N LEU A 57 -12.47 -7.43 -1.67
CA LEU A 57 -13.83 -7.84 -1.40
C LEU A 57 -14.19 -7.41 0.03
N MET A 58 -15.08 -6.43 0.10
CA MET A 58 -15.63 -5.98 1.36
C MET A 58 -16.73 -6.95 1.79
N ASP A 59 -16.65 -7.44 3.03
CA ASP A 59 -17.76 -8.16 3.63
C ASP A 59 -18.89 -7.19 3.93
N MET A 60 -19.84 -7.09 3.00
CA MET A 60 -20.98 -6.17 3.07
C MET A 60 -21.92 -6.45 4.24
N SER A 61 -21.76 -7.55 4.97
CA SER A 61 -22.49 -7.80 6.22
C SER A 61 -21.97 -6.95 7.39
N LEU A 62 -20.73 -6.45 7.31
CA LEU A 62 -20.14 -5.61 8.35
C LEU A 62 -20.53 -4.14 8.19
N PRO A 63 -20.64 -3.36 9.28
CA PRO A 63 -20.86 -1.92 9.22
C PRO A 63 -19.75 -1.20 8.42
N PRO A 64 -20.04 -0.11 7.68
CA PRO A 64 -19.07 0.59 6.83
C PRO A 64 -17.77 0.98 7.55
N LYS A 65 -17.86 1.53 8.78
CA LYS A 65 -16.68 1.87 9.61
C LYS A 65 -15.80 0.65 9.91
N VAL A 66 -16.42 -0.50 10.20
CA VAL A 66 -15.72 -1.76 10.46
C VAL A 66 -15.02 -2.27 9.20
N ARG A 67 -15.65 -2.13 8.04
CA ARG A 67 -15.05 -2.50 6.74
C ARG A 67 -13.85 -1.62 6.41
N LEU A 68 -13.96 -0.30 6.62
CA LEU A 68 -12.84 0.63 6.44
C LEU A 68 -11.66 0.25 7.33
N ARG A 69 -11.92 0.06 8.63
CA ARG A 69 -10.89 -0.35 9.60
C ARG A 69 -10.21 -1.65 9.18
N LYS A 70 -11.01 -2.67 8.81
CA LYS A 70 -10.48 -3.95 8.36
C LYS A 70 -9.61 -3.81 7.12
N PHE A 71 -10.07 -3.06 6.11
CA PHE A 71 -9.29 -2.78 4.90
C PHE A 71 -7.93 -2.15 5.23
N LEU A 72 -7.89 -1.14 6.10
CA LEU A 72 -6.65 -0.48 6.49
C LEU A 72 -5.70 -1.41 7.27
N LEU A 73 -6.25 -2.28 8.13
CA LEU A 73 -5.47 -3.30 8.84
C LEU A 73 -4.85 -4.29 7.88
N ASP A 74 -5.64 -4.82 6.96
CA ASP A 74 -5.15 -5.81 6.01
C ASP A 74 -4.07 -5.21 5.09
N MET A 75 -4.23 -3.93 4.68
CA MET A 75 -3.19 -3.19 3.94
C MET A 75 -1.92 -2.99 4.77
N ALA A 76 -2.05 -2.62 6.04
CA ALA A 76 -0.90 -2.43 6.93
C ALA A 76 -0.14 -3.75 7.18
N ASP A 77 -0.87 -4.85 7.25
CA ASP A 77 -0.33 -6.19 7.45
C ASP A 77 0.53 -6.63 6.24
N ILE A 78 0.10 -6.30 5.00
CA ILE A 78 0.95 -6.44 3.80
C ILE A 78 2.21 -5.59 3.92
N VAL A 79 2.06 -4.35 4.40
CA VAL A 79 3.20 -3.43 4.55
C VAL A 79 4.25 -3.99 5.51
N VAL A 80 3.81 -4.52 6.65
CA VAL A 80 4.68 -5.10 7.69
C VAL A 80 5.28 -6.43 7.24
N ARG A 81 4.48 -7.35 6.66
CA ARG A 81 4.98 -8.66 6.22
C ARG A 81 5.96 -8.60 5.05
N HIS A 82 5.85 -7.57 4.21
CA HIS A 82 6.63 -7.45 2.98
C HIS A 82 7.41 -6.13 2.92
N GLU A 83 8.05 -5.75 4.03
CA GLU A 83 8.69 -4.44 4.25
C GLU A 83 9.44 -3.88 3.02
N THR A 84 10.30 -4.67 2.38
CA THR A 84 11.12 -4.20 1.26
C THR A 84 10.31 -3.89 -0.01
N PHE A 85 9.28 -4.69 -0.32
CA PHE A 85 8.40 -4.45 -1.47
C PHE A 85 7.40 -3.33 -1.17
N SER A 86 6.84 -3.35 0.03
CA SER A 86 5.84 -2.39 0.49
C SER A 86 6.36 -0.96 0.52
N LYS A 87 7.61 -0.74 0.91
CA LYS A 87 8.23 0.60 0.83
C LYS A 87 8.35 1.14 -0.61
N ILE A 88 8.53 0.28 -1.61
CA ILE A 88 8.56 0.71 -3.03
C ILE A 88 7.15 1.13 -3.46
N ILE A 89 6.15 0.35 -3.11
CA ILE A 89 4.73 0.60 -3.46
C ILE A 89 4.24 1.89 -2.83
N LEU A 90 4.44 2.04 -1.52
CA LEU A 90 4.04 3.25 -0.79
C LEU A 90 4.70 4.50 -1.39
N LYS A 91 5.99 4.41 -1.77
CA LYS A 91 6.66 5.52 -2.46
C LYS A 91 6.06 5.80 -3.83
N GLN A 92 5.65 4.79 -4.58
CA GLN A 92 5.06 4.97 -5.91
C GLN A 92 3.66 5.57 -5.84
N GLU A 93 2.84 5.15 -4.87
CA GLU A 93 1.53 5.74 -4.67
C GLU A 93 1.61 7.19 -4.16
N ILE A 94 2.60 7.52 -3.33
CA ILE A 94 2.80 8.90 -2.85
C ILE A 94 3.45 9.81 -3.90
N LEU A 95 4.47 9.32 -4.63
CA LEU A 95 5.29 10.14 -5.53
C LEU A 95 4.86 10.05 -7.00
N GLY A 96 4.05 9.07 -7.36
CA GLY A 96 3.53 8.89 -8.72
C GLY A 96 2.18 9.57 -8.91
N ASP A 97 1.70 9.55 -10.15
CA ASP A 97 0.42 10.17 -10.52
C ASP A 97 -0.81 9.27 -10.24
N SER A 98 -0.59 8.09 -9.64
CA SER A 98 -1.64 7.09 -9.42
C SER A 98 -2.27 7.22 -8.03
N ILE A 99 -3.60 7.32 -7.97
CA ILE A 99 -4.38 7.39 -6.73
C ILE A 99 -5.22 6.11 -6.64
N LEU A 100 -4.68 5.02 -6.09
CA LEU A 100 -5.36 3.71 -6.09
C LEU A 100 -6.10 3.43 -4.79
N THR A 101 -5.39 3.45 -3.68
CA THR A 101 -5.90 3.17 -2.33
C THR A 101 -6.95 4.21 -1.91
N PRO A 102 -6.77 5.53 -2.12
CA PRO A 102 -7.81 6.50 -1.81
C PRO A 102 -9.08 6.28 -2.65
N ASN A 103 -8.95 5.86 -3.91
CA ASN A 103 -10.10 5.55 -4.76
C ASN A 103 -10.86 4.29 -4.30
N HIS A 104 -10.17 3.26 -3.80
CA HIS A 104 -10.80 2.03 -3.30
C HIS A 104 -11.73 2.27 -2.10
N ILE A 105 -11.41 3.25 -1.24
CA ILE A 105 -12.20 3.52 -0.03
C ILE A 105 -13.33 4.52 -0.25
N LEU A 106 -13.43 5.17 -1.42
CA LEU A 106 -14.45 6.19 -1.70
C LEU A 106 -15.88 5.67 -1.48
N GLY A 107 -16.16 4.44 -1.91
CA GLY A 107 -17.47 3.81 -1.72
C GLY A 107 -17.83 3.70 -0.23
N ILE A 108 -16.89 3.21 0.59
CA ILE A 108 -17.11 3.09 2.03
C ILE A 108 -17.29 4.47 2.67
N LEU A 109 -16.46 5.44 2.29
CA LEU A 109 -16.56 6.80 2.84
C LEU A 109 -17.90 7.46 2.49
N LYS A 110 -18.45 7.20 1.30
CA LYS A 110 -19.79 7.67 0.93
C LYS A 110 -20.88 7.05 1.80
N GLU A 111 -20.73 5.78 2.18
CA GLU A 111 -21.66 5.13 3.11
C GLU A 111 -21.56 5.69 4.53
N ILE A 112 -20.35 6.02 5.00
CA ILE A 112 -20.14 6.61 6.33
C ILE A 112 -20.60 8.07 6.38
N ARG A 113 -20.34 8.85 5.32
CA ARG A 113 -20.62 10.29 5.23
C ARG A 113 -21.44 10.61 3.97
N PRO A 114 -22.72 10.17 3.92
CA PRO A 114 -23.54 10.28 2.70
C PRO A 114 -23.83 11.72 2.28
N MET A 115 -23.81 12.65 3.23
CA MET A 115 -24.10 14.07 3.01
C MET A 115 -22.90 14.86 2.47
N ASP A 116 -21.69 14.30 2.53
CA ASP A 116 -20.50 14.97 2.02
C ASP A 116 -20.49 14.96 0.48
N SER A 117 -19.92 16.02 -0.10
CA SER A 117 -19.73 16.11 -1.56
C SER A 117 -18.68 15.14 -2.06
N ASP A 118 -18.72 14.79 -3.35
CA ASP A 118 -17.72 13.90 -3.95
C ASP A 118 -16.30 14.45 -3.83
N GLU A 119 -16.15 15.77 -3.90
CA GLU A 119 -14.87 16.44 -3.69
C GLU A 119 -14.38 16.28 -2.24
N ALA A 120 -15.26 16.50 -1.26
CA ALA A 120 -14.92 16.32 0.15
C ALA A 120 -14.52 14.88 0.47
N LEU A 121 -15.21 13.90 -0.14
CA LEU A 121 -14.88 12.47 0.03
C LEU A 121 -13.55 12.08 -0.61
N LYS A 122 -13.17 12.70 -1.74
CA LYS A 122 -11.84 12.53 -2.35
C LYS A 122 -10.73 13.13 -1.49
N TRP A 123 -10.97 14.30 -0.89
CA TRP A 123 -10.02 14.86 0.08
C TRP A 123 -9.91 13.97 1.32
N LEU A 124 -11.04 13.51 1.84
CA LEU A 124 -11.06 12.63 3.00
C LEU A 124 -10.33 11.31 2.72
N SER A 125 -10.48 10.73 1.53
CA SER A 125 -9.76 9.48 1.20
C SER A 125 -8.25 9.66 1.17
N ILE A 126 -7.76 10.81 0.72
CA ILE A 126 -6.33 11.16 0.80
C ILE A 126 -5.90 11.31 2.26
N VAL A 127 -6.68 12.03 3.08
CA VAL A 127 -6.38 12.25 4.50
C VAL A 127 -6.44 10.95 5.33
N VAL A 128 -7.28 9.99 4.93
CA VAL A 128 -7.30 8.65 5.53
C VAL A 128 -6.03 7.88 5.20
N VAL A 129 -5.62 7.89 3.93
CA VAL A 129 -4.55 6.99 3.44
C VAL A 129 -3.16 7.58 3.67
N ALA A 130 -2.90 8.80 3.20
CA ALA A 130 -1.54 9.34 3.11
C ALA A 130 -0.81 9.45 4.47
N PRO A 131 -1.46 9.83 5.59
CA PRO A 131 -0.80 9.87 6.90
C PRO A 131 -0.35 8.48 7.36
N LEU A 132 -1.15 7.43 7.13
CA LEU A 132 -0.76 6.06 7.45
C LEU A 132 0.46 5.65 6.61
N GLN A 133 0.44 5.92 5.30
CA GLN A 133 1.58 5.61 4.43
C GLN A 133 2.86 6.36 4.84
N PHE A 134 2.72 7.63 5.25
CA PHE A 134 3.82 8.41 5.81
C PHE A 134 4.39 7.75 7.08
N ILE A 135 3.53 7.33 8.00
CA ILE A 135 3.90 6.62 9.22
C ILE A 135 4.66 5.33 8.90
N PHE A 136 4.15 4.50 7.98
CA PHE A 136 4.80 3.27 7.53
C PHE A 136 6.16 3.51 6.85
N LEU A 137 6.31 4.57 6.05
CA LEU A 137 7.58 4.91 5.42
C LEU A 137 8.60 5.49 6.40
N LYS A 138 8.14 6.09 7.51
CA LYS A 138 8.96 6.77 8.51
C LYS A 138 9.05 6.02 9.84
N GLU A 139 8.72 4.72 9.86
CA GLU A 139 8.66 3.88 11.06
C GLU A 139 9.71 4.22 12.13
N VAL A 140 11.01 4.18 11.77
CA VAL A 140 12.11 4.46 12.71
C VAL A 140 12.01 5.86 13.32
N GLY A 141 11.75 6.88 12.49
CA GLY A 141 11.61 8.26 12.94
C GLY A 141 10.32 8.50 13.71
N PHE A 142 9.23 7.82 13.33
CA PHE A 142 7.94 7.94 13.98
C PHE A 142 7.95 7.29 15.38
N LYS A 143 8.57 6.11 15.50
CA LYS A 143 8.85 5.44 16.77
C LYS A 143 9.62 6.36 17.71
N ALA A 144 10.69 7.00 17.23
CA ALA A 144 11.45 7.96 18.01
C ALA A 144 10.66 9.22 18.38
N TYR A 145 9.76 9.68 17.51
CA TYR A 145 8.97 10.90 17.73
C TYR A 145 7.84 10.73 18.74
N LEU A 146 7.13 9.60 18.71
CA LEU A 146 5.97 9.34 19.57
C LEU A 146 6.26 8.43 20.77
N ASP A 147 7.49 7.92 20.90
CA ASP A 147 7.84 6.89 21.87
C ASP A 147 6.87 5.68 21.79
N THR A 148 6.51 5.31 20.56
CA THR A 148 5.52 4.26 20.28
C THR A 148 6.18 3.08 19.60
N ASP A 149 5.72 1.87 19.91
CA ASP A 149 6.16 0.69 19.18
C ASP A 149 5.32 0.46 17.92
N PHE A 150 5.99 0.09 16.83
CA PHE A 150 5.35 -0.09 15.53
C PHE A 150 4.61 -1.44 15.40
N VAL A 151 4.80 -2.34 16.37
CA VAL A 151 4.05 -3.60 16.49
C VAL A 151 2.58 -3.38 16.83
N ASP A 152 2.19 -2.22 17.36
CA ASP A 152 0.79 -1.89 17.67
C ASP A 152 0.09 -1.15 16.52
N VAL A 153 0.21 -1.70 15.32
CA VAL A 153 -0.46 -1.19 14.09
C VAL A 153 -1.96 -0.97 14.29
N PRO A 154 -2.72 -1.86 14.96
CA PRO A 154 -4.15 -1.64 15.15
C PRO A 154 -4.47 -0.35 15.90
N ASN A 155 -3.73 -0.05 16.97
CA ASN A 155 -3.91 1.18 17.74
C ASN A 155 -3.56 2.44 16.93
N ILE A 156 -2.53 2.39 16.08
CA ILE A 156 -2.20 3.49 15.17
C ILE A 156 -3.37 3.79 14.22
N ILE A 157 -3.95 2.75 13.61
CA ILE A 157 -5.10 2.89 12.70
C ILE A 157 -6.33 3.40 13.46
N ASP A 158 -6.61 2.85 14.64
CA ASP A 158 -7.77 3.24 15.44
C ASP A 158 -7.68 4.70 15.89
N LYS A 159 -6.49 5.13 16.34
CA LYS A 159 -6.24 6.53 16.70
C LYS A 159 -6.40 7.44 15.49
N HIS A 160 -5.86 7.06 14.33
CA HIS A 160 -6.00 7.82 13.09
C HIS A 160 -7.46 7.97 12.65
N LEU A 161 -8.23 6.89 12.63
CA LEU A 161 -9.65 6.92 12.28
C LEU A 161 -10.47 7.75 13.28
N SER A 162 -10.16 7.66 14.58
CA SER A 162 -10.84 8.44 15.62
C SER A 162 -10.68 9.96 15.42
N LEU A 163 -9.51 10.42 14.94
CA LEU A 163 -9.26 11.83 14.65
C LEU A 163 -10.07 12.36 13.45
N LEU A 164 -10.63 11.46 12.64
CA LEU A 164 -11.40 11.76 11.43
C LEU A 164 -12.91 11.51 11.60
N ASP A 165 -13.34 11.13 12.81
CA ASP A 165 -14.70 10.68 13.13
C ASP A 165 -15.17 9.46 12.29
N LEU A 166 -14.23 8.59 11.89
CA LEU A 166 -14.47 7.41 11.04
C LEU A 166 -14.65 6.10 11.79
#